data_AF-A0A2I0IFC5-F1
#
_entry.id   AF-A0A2I0IFC5-F1
#
_cell.length_a   1.000
_cell.length_b   1.000
_cell.length_c   1.000
_cell.angle_alpha   90.00
_cell.angle_beta   90.00
_cell.angle_gamma   90.00
#
_symmetry.space_group_name_H-M   'P 1'
#
loop_
_entity.id
_entity.type
_entity.pdbx_description
1 polymer ?
#
loop_
_entity_poly.entity_id
_entity_poly.type
_entity_poly.pdbx_seq_one_letter_code
_entity_poly.pdbx_strand_id
1 'polypeptide(L)'
;MVFACSDSRVCPSHVLDFQPGEAFMVRNIANMVPPYDKTKYSGVGAAIEYAVLHLKVENIVVIGHSCCGGIKGLMSIPDDGATSSSLSFEEQCHNCEKEAVNVSLGNLLTYPFVREAVVKKTLVLKGAHYDFVKGSFELWDLDFKIFPCLTV
;
A
#
# COMPACT_ATOMS: atom_id res chain seq x y z
N MET A 1 -7.62 -8.64 -1.33
CA MET A 1 -6.99 -8.21 -0.06
C MET A 1 -6.81 -6.70 -0.08
N VAL A 2 -7.04 -6.04 1.06
CA VAL A 2 -6.93 -4.59 1.18
C VAL A 2 -6.03 -4.23 2.36
N PHE A 3 -5.07 -3.33 2.13
CA PHE A 3 -4.36 -2.59 3.17
C PHE A 3 -4.96 -1.20 3.27
N ALA A 4 -5.38 -0.81 4.48
CA ALA A 4 -5.93 0.52 4.75
C ALA A 4 -5.41 1.05 6.10
N CYS A 5 -5.52 2.35 6.32
CA CYS A 5 -5.04 2.94 7.55
C CYS A 5 -5.97 2.56 8.72
N SER A 6 -5.42 2.47 9.93
CA SER A 6 -6.19 2.33 11.18
C SER A 6 -7.04 3.56 11.51
N ASP A 7 -6.88 4.67 10.79
CA ASP A 7 -7.65 5.90 10.97
C ASP A 7 -9.17 5.61 10.90
N SER A 8 -9.90 6.08 11.91
CA SER A 8 -11.34 5.85 12.05
C SER A 8 -12.19 6.39 10.91
N ARG A 9 -11.69 7.37 10.16
CA ARG A 9 -12.42 8.07 9.08
C ARG A 9 -12.44 7.31 7.76
N VAL A 10 -11.57 6.31 7.59
CA VAL A 10 -11.30 5.66 6.30
C VAL A 10 -11.52 4.15 6.35
N CYS A 11 -12.61 3.73 6.99
CA CYS A 11 -12.99 2.31 7.00
C CYS A 11 -13.20 1.83 5.55
N PRO A 12 -12.39 0.89 5.02
CA PRO A 12 -12.48 0.50 3.61
C PRO A 12 -13.82 -0.13 3.25
N SER A 13 -14.48 -0.83 4.19
CA SER A 13 -15.85 -1.33 3.97
C SER A 13 -16.86 -0.22 3.70
N HIS A 14 -16.72 0.94 4.35
CA HIS A 14 -17.62 2.07 4.13
C HIS A 14 -17.23 2.86 2.88
N VAL A 15 -15.92 3.06 2.65
CA VAL A 15 -15.43 3.86 1.51
C VAL A 15 -15.70 3.18 0.17
N LEU A 16 -15.59 1.84 0.12
CA LEU A 16 -15.74 1.05 -1.11
C LEU A 16 -16.99 0.15 -1.11
N ASP A 17 -17.87 0.30 -0.12
CA ASP A 17 -19.10 -0.49 0.06
C ASP A 17 -18.89 -2.02 0.06
N PHE A 18 -17.75 -2.49 0.60
CA PHE A 18 -17.48 -3.92 0.68
C PHE A 18 -18.44 -4.62 1.64
N GLN A 19 -19.05 -5.69 1.13
CA GLN A 19 -19.86 -6.62 1.89
C GLN A 19 -18.99 -7.65 2.64
N PRO A 20 -19.51 -8.26 3.72
CA PRO A 20 -18.83 -9.35 4.40
C PRO A 20 -18.45 -10.47 3.43
N GLY A 21 -17.17 -10.84 3.40
CA GLY A 21 -16.62 -11.87 2.52
C GLY A 21 -15.93 -11.36 1.25
N GLU A 22 -16.12 -10.10 0.86
CA GLU A 22 -15.52 -9.57 -0.37
C GLU A 22 -14.04 -9.21 -0.23
N ALA A 23 -13.63 -8.75 0.95
CA ALA A 23 -12.26 -8.28 1.18
C ALA A 23 -11.65 -8.84 2.46
N PHE A 24 -10.49 -9.48 2.31
CA PHE A 24 -9.58 -9.78 3.41
C PHE A 24 -8.75 -8.52 3.75
N MET A 25 -8.90 -7.98 4.96
CA MET A 25 -8.41 -6.64 5.31
C MET A 25 -7.30 -6.66 6.35
N VAL A 26 -6.27 -5.84 6.11
CA VAL A 26 -5.24 -5.50 7.10
C VAL A 26 -5.30 -3.99 7.34
N ARG A 27 -5.32 -3.60 8.61
CA ARG A 27 -5.31 -2.18 9.01
C ARG A 27 -4.16 -1.89 9.96
N ASN A 28 -3.33 -0.92 9.60
CA ASN A 28 -2.20 -0.46 10.41
C ASN A 28 -1.95 1.05 10.22
N ILE A 29 -0.98 1.59 10.96
CA ILE A 29 -0.64 3.01 10.88
C ILE A 29 -0.09 3.30 9.47
N ALA A 30 -0.68 4.30 8.80
CA ALA A 30 -0.31 4.74 7.46
C ALA A 30 -0.35 3.63 6.38
N ASN A 31 -1.17 2.58 6.57
CA ASN A 31 -1.42 1.53 5.57
C ASN A 31 -0.14 0.95 4.94
N MET A 32 0.92 0.87 5.75
CA MET A 32 2.25 0.50 5.28
C MET A 32 2.36 -1.01 5.12
N VAL A 33 2.98 -1.43 4.01
CA VAL A 33 3.43 -2.80 3.81
C VAL A 33 4.95 -2.84 3.98
N PRO A 34 5.49 -3.43 5.05
CA PRO A 34 6.93 -3.63 5.17
C PRO A 34 7.46 -4.68 4.18
N PRO A 35 8.77 -4.64 3.85
CA PRO A 35 9.41 -5.67 3.05
C PRO A 35 9.39 -7.04 3.75
N TYR A 36 9.64 -8.09 2.99
CA TYR A 36 9.64 -9.47 3.50
C TYR A 36 10.71 -9.67 4.57
N ASP A 37 10.27 -9.90 5.81
CA ASP A 37 11.12 -10.28 6.94
C ASP A 37 10.33 -11.18 7.89
N LYS A 38 10.78 -12.43 8.07
CA LYS A 38 10.13 -13.43 8.92
C LYS A 38 10.20 -13.09 10.41
N THR A 39 11.17 -12.28 10.82
CA THR A 39 11.48 -11.98 12.22
C THR A 39 10.87 -10.67 12.68
N LYS A 40 10.90 -9.63 11.83
CA LYS A 40 10.44 -8.28 12.19
C LYS A 40 8.98 -8.03 11.85
N TYR A 41 8.48 -8.60 10.75
CA TYR A 41 7.18 -8.24 10.19
C TYR A 41 6.26 -9.45 9.99
N SER A 42 6.36 -10.41 10.91
CA SER A 42 5.62 -11.68 10.85
C SER A 42 4.10 -11.50 10.76
N GLY A 43 3.53 -10.49 11.43
CA GLY A 43 2.09 -10.21 11.36
C GLY A 43 1.60 -9.85 9.95
N VAL A 44 2.24 -8.88 9.30
CA VAL A 44 1.91 -8.50 7.92
C VAL A 44 2.25 -9.64 6.97
N GLY A 45 3.40 -10.28 7.15
CA GLY A 45 3.83 -11.38 6.29
C GLY A 45 2.87 -12.57 6.31
N ALA A 46 2.39 -12.96 7.49
CA ALA A 46 1.39 -14.03 7.63
C ALA A 46 0.06 -13.66 6.95
N ALA A 47 -0.38 -12.40 7.05
CA ALA A 47 -1.60 -11.96 6.40
C ALA A 47 -1.51 -12.02 4.87
N ILE A 48 -0.38 -11.58 4.29
CA ILE A 48 -0.15 -11.62 2.85
C ILE A 48 -0.03 -13.08 2.39
N GLU A 49 0.75 -13.91 3.08
CA GLU A 49 0.87 -15.34 2.79
C GLU A 49 -0.50 -16.02 2.78
N TYR A 50 -1.30 -15.81 3.82
CA TYR A 50 -2.63 -16.41 3.93
C TYR A 50 -3.56 -15.97 2.79
N ALA A 51 -3.61 -14.65 2.53
CA ALA A 51 -4.45 -14.11 1.46
C ALA A 51 -4.08 -14.67 0.08
N VAL A 52 -2.78 -14.73 -0.24
CA VAL A 52 -2.30 -15.12 -1.58
C VAL A 52 -2.28 -16.64 -1.74
N LEU A 53 -1.71 -17.37 -0.78
CA LEU A 53 -1.51 -18.82 -0.92
C LEU A 53 -2.73 -19.64 -0.52
N HIS A 54 -3.58 -19.16 0.39
CA HIS A 54 -4.71 -19.95 0.90
C HIS A 54 -6.06 -19.44 0.42
N LEU A 55 -6.33 -18.13 0.56
CA LEU A 55 -7.59 -17.53 0.09
C LEU A 55 -7.62 -17.28 -1.42
N LYS A 56 -6.45 -17.35 -2.08
CA LYS A 56 -6.30 -17.13 -3.53
C LYS A 56 -6.89 -15.79 -4.00
N VAL A 57 -6.66 -14.72 -3.23
CA VAL A 57 -7.12 -13.39 -3.64
C VAL A 57 -6.48 -13.00 -4.98
N GLU A 58 -7.27 -12.37 -5.84
CA GLU A 58 -6.81 -11.95 -7.18
C GLU A 58 -6.26 -10.51 -7.18
N ASN A 59 -6.56 -9.74 -6.14
CA ASN A 59 -6.16 -8.33 -6.02
C ASN A 59 -5.57 -8.06 -4.64
N ILE A 60 -4.46 -7.33 -4.59
CA ILE A 60 -4.01 -6.60 -3.39
C ILE A 60 -4.11 -5.11 -3.68
N VAL A 61 -4.89 -4.39 -2.88
CA VAL A 61 -5.04 -2.93 -2.97
C VAL A 61 -4.44 -2.29 -1.73
N VAL A 62 -3.53 -1.33 -1.90
CA VAL A 62 -2.98 -0.50 -0.80
C VAL A 62 -3.59 0.89 -0.90
N ILE A 63 -4.37 1.28 0.11
CA ILE A 63 -5.17 2.52 0.11
C ILE A 63 -4.55 3.52 1.09
N GLY A 64 -3.86 4.52 0.54
CA GLY A 64 -3.50 5.76 1.25
C GLY A 64 -4.71 6.68 1.40
N HIS A 65 -4.58 7.74 2.19
CA HIS A 65 -5.68 8.68 2.39
C HIS A 65 -5.21 10.08 2.77
N SER A 66 -6.06 11.08 2.56
CA SER A 66 -5.78 12.46 2.93
C SER A 66 -5.68 12.66 4.44
N CYS A 67 -4.86 13.64 4.85
CA CYS A 67 -4.62 14.02 6.24
C CYS A 67 -4.22 12.83 7.12
N CYS A 68 -3.35 11.96 6.62
CA CYS A 68 -2.88 10.79 7.37
C CYS A 68 -1.96 11.21 8.52
N GLY A 69 -2.37 10.92 9.76
CA GLY A 69 -1.58 11.24 10.95
C GLY A 69 -0.22 10.52 10.99
N GLY A 70 -0.15 9.29 10.46
CA GLY A 70 1.10 8.54 10.37
C GLY A 70 2.11 9.15 9.39
N ILE A 71 1.63 9.58 8.21
CA ILE A 71 2.47 10.27 7.21
C ILE A 71 2.90 11.64 7.72
N LYS A 72 1.99 12.40 8.33
CA LYS A 72 2.33 13.68 8.96
C LYS A 72 3.42 13.50 10.03
N GLY A 73 3.32 12.44 10.84
CA GLY A 73 4.34 12.08 11.82
C GLY A 73 5.68 11.77 11.18
N LEU A 74 5.70 10.95 10.12
CA LEU A 74 6.90 10.65 9.32
C LEU A 74 7.56 11.93 8.78
N MET A 75 6.78 12.81 8.15
CA MET A 75 7.28 14.05 7.55
C MET A 75 7.73 15.09 8.58
N SER A 76 7.38 14.93 9.86
CA SER A 76 7.82 15.82 10.94
C SER A 76 9.14 15.38 11.59
N ILE A 77 9.69 14.22 11.20
CA ILE A 77 10.98 13.76 11.70
C ILE A 77 12.06 14.69 11.16
N PRO A 78 12.97 15.23 12.01
CA PRO A 78 14.06 16.08 11.54
C PRO A 78 14.97 15.30 10.57
N ASP A 79 15.21 15.87 9.38
CA ASP A 79 16.24 15.37 8.47
C ASP A 79 17.64 15.78 8.98
N ASP A 80 18.65 14.94 8.74
CA ASP A 80 20.06 15.22 9.03
C ASP A 80 20.67 16.30 8.08
N GLY A 81 19.86 16.90 7.20
CA GLY A 81 20.27 17.89 6.20
C GLY A 81 19.17 18.89 5.85
N ALA A 82 19.56 20.02 5.26
CA ALA A 82 18.62 21.06 4.84
C ALA A 82 18.01 20.72 3.46
N THR A 83 16.93 19.96 3.45
CA THR A 83 16.13 19.73 2.24
C THR A 83 15.20 20.92 2.03
N SER A 84 15.60 21.94 1.26
CA SER A 84 14.71 23.08 0.96
C SER A 84 13.72 22.67 -0.14
N SER A 85 12.55 22.18 0.25
CA SER A 85 11.41 22.02 -0.66
C SER A 85 10.72 23.35 -0.89
N SER A 86 10.30 23.61 -2.14
CA SER A 86 9.47 24.77 -2.49
C SER A 86 7.98 24.58 -2.16
N LEU A 87 7.58 23.36 -1.76
CA LEU A 87 6.20 23.01 -1.45
C LEU A 87 5.87 23.30 0.02
N SER A 88 4.61 23.64 0.29
CA SER A 88 4.11 23.71 1.67
C SER A 88 4.19 22.34 2.36
N PHE A 89 4.23 22.34 3.69
CA PHE A 89 4.30 21.10 4.46
C PHE A 89 3.11 20.18 4.20
N GLU A 90 1.92 20.77 4.00
CA GLU A 90 0.70 20.06 3.63
C GLU A 90 0.81 19.40 2.25
N GLU A 91 1.36 20.09 1.24
CA GLU A 91 1.60 19.51 -0.08
C GLU A 91 2.65 18.39 -0.04
N GLN A 92 3.70 18.56 0.77
CA GLN A 92 4.69 17.51 0.97
C GLN A 92 4.06 16.26 1.62
N CYS A 93 3.20 16.44 2.63
CA CYS A 93 2.45 15.33 3.23
C CYS A 93 1.54 14.66 2.21
N HIS A 94 0.80 15.43 1.41
CA HIS A 94 -0.10 14.89 0.39
C HIS A 94 0.64 14.05 -0.65
N ASN A 95 1.81 14.52 -1.12
CA ASN A 95 2.65 13.74 -2.03
C ASN A 95 3.19 12.48 -1.34
N CYS A 96 3.63 12.59 -0.08
CA CYS A 96 4.13 11.46 0.70
C CYS A 96 3.04 10.40 0.93
N GLU A 97 1.77 10.78 1.12
CA GLU A 97 0.65 9.84 1.25
C GLU A 97 0.54 8.91 0.02
N LYS A 98 0.75 9.43 -1.19
CA LYS A 98 0.73 8.65 -2.44
C LYS A 98 2.03 7.86 -2.64
N GLU A 99 3.18 8.47 -2.37
CA GLU A 99 4.46 7.78 -2.51
C GLU A 99 4.65 6.65 -1.50
N ALA A 100 4.11 6.77 -0.28
CA ALA A 100 4.11 5.69 0.70
C ALA A 100 3.32 4.45 0.23
N VAL A 101 2.25 4.66 -0.55
CA VAL A 101 1.53 3.58 -1.24
C VAL A 101 2.45 2.92 -2.26
N ASN A 102 3.15 3.70 -3.10
CA ASN A 102 4.10 3.17 -4.09
C ASN A 102 5.24 2.37 -3.44
N VAL A 103 5.81 2.87 -2.34
CA VAL A 103 6.82 2.15 -1.55
C VAL A 103 6.26 0.82 -1.02
N SER A 104 5.02 0.82 -0.53
CA SER A 104 4.35 -0.39 -0.05
C SER A 104 4.08 -1.40 -1.18
N LEU A 105 3.73 -0.93 -2.37
CA LEU A 105 3.61 -1.76 -3.58
C LEU A 105 4.97 -2.37 -3.98
N GLY A 106 6.06 -1.60 -3.89
CA GLY A 106 7.42 -2.11 -4.09
C GLY A 106 7.79 -3.17 -3.06
N ASN A 107 7.46 -2.95 -1.78
CA ASN A 107 7.69 -3.91 -0.71
C ASN A 107 6.92 -5.21 -0.91
N LEU A 108 5.69 -5.18 -1.45
CA LEU A 108 4.93 -6.39 -1.80
C LEU A 108 5.69 -7.29 -2.79
N LEU A 109 6.48 -6.72 -3.70
CA LEU A 109 7.28 -7.49 -4.66
C LEU A 109 8.50 -8.19 -4.03
N THR A 110 8.85 -7.87 -2.79
CA THR A 110 9.90 -8.58 -2.04
C THR A 110 9.42 -9.95 -1.54
N TYR A 111 8.10 -10.17 -1.44
CA TYR A 111 7.49 -11.45 -1.05
C TYR A 111 7.55 -12.42 -2.24
N PRO A 112 8.22 -13.59 -2.12
CA PRO A 112 8.42 -14.49 -3.25
C PRO A 112 7.12 -14.95 -3.92
N PHE A 113 6.11 -15.32 -3.13
CA PHE A 113 4.81 -15.80 -3.62
C PHE A 113 3.93 -14.69 -4.21
N VAL A 114 4.08 -13.44 -3.77
CA VAL A 114 3.40 -12.29 -4.40
C VAL A 114 3.98 -12.08 -5.79
N ARG A 115 5.32 -12.01 -5.89
CA ARG A 115 6.01 -11.83 -7.18
C ARG A 115 5.66 -12.96 -8.16
N GLU A 116 5.67 -14.21 -7.70
CA GLU A 116 5.28 -15.35 -8.52
C GLU A 116 3.83 -15.24 -9.02
N ALA A 117 2.89 -14.85 -8.15
CA ALA A 117 1.48 -14.69 -8.52
C ALA A 117 1.25 -13.53 -9.51
N VAL A 118 2.00 -12.44 -9.39
CA VAL A 118 1.97 -11.32 -10.35
C VAL A 118 2.50 -11.76 -11.71
N VAL A 119 3.62 -12.49 -11.76
CA VAL A 119 4.19 -13.02 -13.01
C VAL A 119 3.23 -13.98 -13.71
N LYS A 120 2.55 -14.83 -12.94
CA LYS A 120 1.52 -15.74 -13.45
C LYS A 120 0.20 -15.05 -13.82
N LYS A 121 0.08 -13.74 -13.59
CA LYS A 121 -1.14 -12.94 -13.78
C LYS A 121 -2.34 -13.45 -12.98
N THR A 122 -2.09 -14.16 -11.88
CA THR A 122 -3.12 -14.59 -10.93
C THR A 122 -3.35 -13.57 -9.81
N LEU A 123 -2.47 -12.56 -9.71
CA LEU A 123 -2.57 -11.49 -8.72
C LEU A 123 -2.23 -10.15 -9.35
N VAL A 124 -3.06 -9.15 -9.08
CA VAL A 124 -2.87 -7.74 -9.48
C VAL A 124 -2.59 -6.88 -8.24
N LEU A 125 -1.59 -6.00 -8.34
CA LEU A 125 -1.27 -5.03 -7.30
C LEU A 125 -1.77 -3.64 -7.72
N LYS A 126 -2.55 -3.00 -6.84
CA LYS A 126 -3.13 -1.67 -7.09
C LYS A 126 -2.82 -0.72 -5.95
N GLY A 127 -2.48 0.52 -6.28
CA GLY A 127 -2.40 1.61 -5.33
C GLY A 127 -3.68 2.44 -5.40
N ALA A 128 -4.08 3.01 -4.27
CA ALA A 128 -5.18 3.95 -4.23
C ALA A 128 -4.91 5.08 -3.22
N HIS A 129 -5.56 6.22 -3.43
CA HIS A 129 -5.58 7.32 -2.49
C HIS A 129 -7.02 7.82 -2.33
N TYR A 130 -7.52 7.79 -1.09
CA TYR A 130 -8.83 8.32 -0.74
C TYR A 130 -8.72 9.70 -0.08
N ASP A 131 -9.19 10.73 -0.76
CA ASP A 131 -9.27 12.07 -0.21
C ASP A 131 -10.67 12.34 0.35
N PHE A 132 -10.86 12.17 1.66
CA PHE A 132 -12.14 12.47 2.32
C PHE A 132 -12.40 13.97 2.51
N VAL A 133 -11.41 14.84 2.28
CA VAL A 133 -11.59 16.30 2.33
C VAL A 133 -12.27 16.77 1.04
N LYS A 134 -11.83 16.22 -0.10
CA LYS A 134 -12.41 16.54 -1.42
C LYS A 134 -13.50 15.55 -1.87
N GLY A 135 -13.63 14.42 -1.20
CA GLY A 135 -14.55 13.35 -1.57
C GLY A 135 -14.14 12.61 -2.85
N SER A 136 -12.83 12.49 -3.11
CA SER A 136 -12.30 11.85 -4.33
C SER A 136 -11.55 10.55 -4.01
N PHE A 137 -11.55 9.62 -4.97
CA PHE A 137 -10.83 8.36 -4.88
C PHE A 137 -10.01 8.14 -6.15
N GLU A 138 -8.70 8.04 -6.00
CA GLU A 138 -7.76 7.75 -7.09
C GLU A 138 -7.32 6.28 -7.00
N LEU A 139 -7.25 5.58 -8.12
CA LEU A 139 -6.82 4.19 -8.23
C LEU A 139 -5.83 4.05 -9.39
N TRP A 140 -4.72 3.35 -9.17
CA TRP A 140 -3.73 3.07 -10.19
C TRP A 140 -3.20 1.63 -10.09
N ASP A 141 -2.79 1.10 -11.23
CA ASP A 141 -2.17 -0.21 -11.35
C ASP A 141 -0.65 -0.11 -11.19
N LEU A 142 -0.05 -1.09 -10.50
CA LEU A 142 1.39 -1.27 -10.56
C LEU A 142 1.74 -2.05 -11.83
N ASP A 143 2.24 -1.34 -12.84
CA ASP A 143 2.62 -1.92 -14.13
C ASP A 143 3.98 -2.64 -14.04
N PHE A 144 4.00 -3.83 -13.44
CA PHE A 144 5.22 -4.64 -13.28
C PHE A 144 5.50 -5.45 -14.56
N LYS A 145 6.43 -4.97 -15.39
CA LYS A 145 6.89 -5.66 -16.60
C LYS A 145 8.19 -6.39 -16.31
N ILE A 146 8.17 -7.73 -16.29
CA ILE A 146 9.40 -8.53 -16.37
C ILE A 146 9.77 -8.67 -17.84
N PHE A 147 10.93 -8.14 -18.20
CA PHE A 147 11.56 -8.42 -19.49
C PHE A 147 12.53 -9.58 -19.30
N PRO A 148 12.33 -10.75 -19.94
CA PRO A 148 13.34 -11.79 -19.94
C PRO A 148 14.62 -11.21 -20.55
N CYS A 149 15.74 -11.35 -19.84
CA CYS A 149 17.04 -11.03 -20.41
C CYS A 149 17.31 -12.03 -21.55
N LEU A 150 17.39 -11.55 -22.78
CA LEU A 150 17.79 -12.37 -23.93
C LEU A 150 19.21 -12.86 -23.66
N THR A 151 19.33 -14.13 -23.29
CA THR A 151 20.61 -14.82 -23.19
C THR A 151 20.92 -15.34 -24.58
N VAL A 152 21.95 -14.76 -25.21
CA VAL A 152 22.56 -15.23 -26.47
C VAL A 152 23.59 -16.30 -26.21
#